data_AF-A0A2D4P2A8-F1
#
_entry.id   AF-A0A2D4P2A8-F1
#
_cell.length_a   1.000
_cell.length_b   1.000
_cell.length_c   1.000
_cell.angle_alpha   90.00
_cell.angle_beta   90.00
_cell.angle_gamma   90.00
#
_symmetry.space_group_name_H-M   'P 1'
#
loop_
_entity.id
_entity.type
_entity.pdbx_description
1 polymer ?
#
loop_
_entity_poly.entity_id
_entity_poly.type
_entity_poly.pdbx_seq_one_letter_code
_entity_poly.pdbx_strand_id
1 'polypeptide(L)'
;VLPLFLITETQFFKGTFTSATTLQNKPSNRPTPLFSGPTRIRPKRHTWERPEEQECQLRSLLVRIKDLSLGYNSEETILFKYCSGTCPKAHSNHDLTLSILLQKSEIPALGNPCCRPIHY
;
A
#
# COMPACT_ATOMS: atom_id res chain seq x y z
N VAL A 1 0.57 37.84 -32.91
CA VAL A 1 0.22 36.41 -33.01
C VAL A 1 1.18 35.63 -32.12
N LEU A 2 0.73 35.30 -30.90
CA LEU A 2 1.37 34.41 -29.93
C LEU A 2 0.25 34.01 -28.94
N PRO A 3 -0.05 32.71 -28.74
CA PRO A 3 -1.19 32.30 -27.94
C PRO A 3 -0.83 32.24 -26.45
N LEU A 4 -1.82 32.63 -25.65
CA LEU A 4 -1.83 32.65 -24.19
C LEU A 4 -1.91 31.23 -23.63
N PHE A 5 -0.96 30.86 -22.76
CA PHE A 5 -1.06 29.72 -21.87
C PHE A 5 -1.99 30.08 -20.70
N LEU A 6 -3.08 29.33 -20.53
CA LEU A 6 -3.91 29.37 -19.32
C LEU A 6 -3.49 28.22 -18.40
N ILE A 7 -2.99 28.57 -17.23
CA ILE A 7 -2.80 27.70 -16.07
C ILE A 7 -3.89 28.12 -15.07
N THR A 8 -4.74 27.20 -14.63
CA THR A 8 -5.68 27.45 -13.52
C THR A 8 -5.29 26.63 -12.31
N GLU A 9 -5.00 27.34 -11.23
CA GLU A 9 -4.54 26.85 -9.94
C GLU A 9 -5.63 26.18 -9.08
N THR A 10 -5.09 25.37 -8.18
CA THR A 10 -5.61 24.71 -6.99
C THR A 10 -6.62 25.51 -6.15
N GLN A 11 -7.67 24.83 -5.64
CA GLN A 11 -8.50 25.32 -4.54
C GLN A 11 -8.32 24.47 -3.28
N PHE A 12 -7.83 25.16 -2.26
CA PHE A 12 -7.64 24.76 -0.88
C PHE A 12 -8.84 25.32 -0.08
N PHE A 13 -9.70 24.46 0.46
CA PHE A 13 -10.85 24.89 1.26
C PHE A 13 -10.62 24.54 2.74
N LYS A 14 -10.27 25.55 3.53
CA LYS A 14 -10.34 25.56 5.00
C LYS A 14 -11.79 25.85 5.39
N GLY A 15 -12.38 25.03 6.26
CA GLY A 15 -13.67 25.29 6.87
C GLY A 15 -13.70 24.77 8.30
N THR A 16 -13.67 25.70 9.26
CA THR A 16 -13.98 25.51 10.68
C THR A 16 -15.48 25.62 10.91
N PHE A 17 -16.11 24.76 11.71
CA PHE A 17 -17.29 25.16 12.48
C PHE A 17 -17.51 24.31 13.73
N THR A 18 -18.18 24.94 14.69
CA THR A 18 -18.25 24.73 16.14
C THR A 18 -19.17 23.60 16.63
N SER A 19 -18.87 23.12 17.83
CA SER A 19 -19.63 22.17 18.66
C SER A 19 -21.05 22.63 19.02
N ALA A 20 -21.97 21.66 19.20
CA ALA A 20 -23.01 21.72 20.23
C ALA A 20 -23.51 20.31 20.62
N THR A 21 -23.45 20.02 21.91
CA THR A 21 -24.02 18.90 22.66
C THR A 21 -25.55 18.87 22.63
N THR A 22 -26.17 17.68 22.67
CA THR A 22 -27.31 17.36 23.57
C THR A 22 -27.50 15.84 23.67
N LEU A 23 -27.43 15.32 24.89
CA LEU A 23 -27.81 13.97 25.32
C LEU A 23 -29.34 13.84 25.35
N GLN A 24 -29.92 12.80 24.73
CA GLN A 24 -31.20 12.22 25.17
C GLN A 24 -31.22 10.70 24.96
N ASN A 25 -31.30 9.96 26.07
CA ASN A 25 -31.61 8.53 26.16
C ASN A 25 -33.13 8.32 26.27
N LYS A 26 -33.74 7.34 25.56
CA LYS A 26 -34.82 6.43 26.04
C LYS A 26 -35.31 5.46 24.92
N PRO A 27 -36.11 4.40 25.21
CA PRO A 27 -35.79 3.03 24.79
C PRO A 27 -36.83 2.37 23.86
N SER A 28 -36.48 1.15 23.42
CA SER A 28 -37.33 0.00 23.08
C SER A 28 -38.50 0.20 22.10
N ASN A 29 -38.39 -0.40 20.90
CA ASN A 29 -39.19 -1.58 20.54
C ASN A 29 -38.90 -2.01 19.10
N ARG A 30 -38.55 -3.29 18.94
CA ARG A 30 -38.36 -3.98 17.65
C ARG A 30 -39.71 -4.47 17.13
N PRO A 31 -39.97 -4.34 15.82
CA PRO A 31 -40.62 -5.40 15.08
C PRO A 31 -39.66 -5.95 14.01
N THR A 32 -39.49 -7.27 14.01
CA THR A 32 -38.80 -8.05 12.97
C THR A 32 -39.65 -8.09 11.71
N PRO A 33 -39.13 -7.73 10.53
CA PRO A 33 -39.71 -8.18 9.27
C PRO A 33 -38.97 -9.45 8.84
N LEU A 34 -39.70 -10.55 8.85
CA LEU A 34 -39.35 -11.81 8.20
C LEU A 34 -39.37 -11.58 6.68
N PHE A 35 -38.22 -11.55 6.03
CA PHE A 35 -38.13 -11.68 4.56
C PHE A 35 -36.87 -12.46 4.18
N SER A 36 -37.08 -13.74 3.88
CA SER A 36 -36.14 -14.64 3.21
C SER A 36 -36.06 -14.28 1.72
N GLY A 37 -35.10 -13.44 1.36
CA GLY A 37 -34.71 -13.20 -0.03
C GLY A 37 -33.55 -14.11 -0.45
N PRO A 38 -33.44 -14.50 -1.74
CA PRO A 38 -32.34 -15.34 -2.21
C PRO A 38 -31.01 -14.60 -2.05
N THR A 39 -30.04 -15.27 -1.45
CA THR A 39 -28.67 -14.79 -1.26
C THR A 39 -28.06 -14.49 -2.64
N ARG A 40 -28.02 -13.20 -3.01
CA ARG A 40 -27.15 -12.73 -4.09
C ARG A 40 -25.73 -13.14 -3.73
N ILE A 41 -25.18 -14.12 -4.45
CA ILE A 41 -23.76 -14.45 -4.40
C ILE A 41 -23.02 -13.20 -4.86
N ARG A 42 -22.52 -12.44 -3.88
CA ARG A 42 -21.74 -11.24 -4.12
C ARG A 42 -20.48 -11.70 -4.86
N PRO A 43 -20.17 -11.16 -6.07
CA PRO A 43 -18.95 -11.52 -6.75
C PRO A 43 -17.79 -11.25 -5.79
N LYS A 44 -16.98 -12.28 -5.53
CA LYS A 44 -15.76 -12.16 -4.73
C LYS A 44 -14.93 -11.09 -5.41
N ARG A 45 -14.89 -9.87 -4.85
CA ARG A 45 -13.89 -8.88 -5.26
C ARG A 45 -12.56 -9.61 -5.15
N HIS A 46 -11.72 -9.51 -6.18
CA HIS A 46 -10.32 -9.86 -6.04
C HIS A 46 -9.76 -8.96 -4.94
N THR A 47 -9.77 -9.48 -3.72
CA THR A 47 -9.04 -8.91 -2.61
C THR A 47 -7.59 -9.10 -2.99
N TRP A 48 -6.96 -8.06 -3.54
CA TRP A 48 -5.52 -7.94 -3.45
C TRP A 48 -5.21 -8.09 -1.96
N GLU A 49 -4.63 -9.22 -1.55
CA GLU A 49 -4.24 -9.42 -0.16
C GLU A 49 -3.42 -8.21 0.25
N ARG A 50 -3.80 -7.58 1.37
CA ARG A 50 -3.08 -6.41 1.90
C ARG A 50 -1.59 -6.78 1.98
N PRO A 51 -0.68 -6.06 1.30
CA PRO A 51 0.74 -6.41 1.25
C PRO A 51 1.49 -6.36 2.60
N GLU A 52 0.80 -6.14 3.72
CA GLU A 52 1.40 -5.58 4.93
C GLU A 52 2.02 -6.58 5.90
N GLU A 53 1.96 -7.90 5.69
CA GLU A 53 2.48 -8.86 6.69
C GLU A 53 3.17 -10.11 6.15
N GLN A 54 3.49 -10.20 4.85
CA GLN A 54 4.25 -11.36 4.35
C GLN A 54 5.77 -11.11 4.39
N GLU A 55 6.51 -12.16 4.78
CA GLU A 55 7.97 -12.19 4.79
C GLU A 55 8.56 -11.88 3.41
N CYS A 56 9.83 -11.48 3.37
CA CYS A 56 10.55 -11.23 2.13
C CYS A 56 10.52 -12.46 1.21
N GLN A 57 9.79 -12.37 0.11
CA GLN A 57 9.58 -13.49 -0.80
C GLN A 57 9.61 -13.06 -2.27
N LEU A 58 9.89 -14.03 -3.13
CA LEU A 58 9.86 -13.84 -4.58
C LEU A 58 8.41 -13.78 -5.07
N ARG A 59 8.10 -12.77 -5.88
CA ARG A 59 6.83 -12.57 -6.56
C ARG A 59 7.03 -12.59 -8.05
N SER A 60 5.95 -12.82 -8.79
CA SER A 60 5.95 -12.79 -10.25
C SER A 60 4.72 -12.06 -10.77
N LEU A 61 4.89 -11.27 -11.82
CA LEU A 61 3.84 -10.53 -12.51
C LEU A 61 4.08 -10.62 -14.02
N LEU A 62 3.03 -10.86 -14.80
CA LEU A 62 3.09 -10.72 -16.25
C LEU A 62 3.04 -9.25 -16.61
N VAL A 63 4.05 -8.76 -17.32
CA VAL A 63 4.19 -7.33 -17.69
C VAL A 63 4.49 -7.22 -19.18
N ARG A 64 3.85 -6.27 -19.86
CA ARG A 64 4.15 -5.95 -21.25
C ARG A 64 5.41 -5.09 -21.32
N ILE A 65 6.29 -5.36 -22.28
CA ILE A 65 7.56 -4.64 -22.42
C ILE A 65 7.36 -3.13 -22.58
N LYS A 66 6.38 -2.71 -23.39
CA LYS A 66 6.06 -1.29 -23.57
C LYS A 66 5.62 -0.55 -22.30
N ASP A 67 5.09 -1.26 -21.30
CA ASP A 67 4.60 -0.65 -20.06
C ASP A 67 5.73 -0.38 -19.06
N LEU A 68 6.93 -0.95 -19.27
CA LEU A 68 8.09 -0.76 -18.40
C LEU A 68 8.76 0.61 -18.56
N SER A 69 8.34 1.42 -19.52
CA SER A 69 8.89 2.76 -19.78
C SER A 69 10.41 2.77 -20.03
N LEU A 70 10.95 1.68 -20.61
CA LEU A 70 12.37 1.53 -20.96
C LEU A 70 12.73 1.97 -22.39
N GLY A 71 11.77 2.54 -23.13
CA GLY A 71 11.95 3.00 -24.52
C GLY A 71 11.67 1.95 -25.61
N TYR A 72 11.26 0.75 -25.25
CA TYR A 72 10.85 -0.29 -26.19
C TYR A 72 9.35 -0.19 -26.52
N ASN A 73 9.01 -0.32 -27.80
CA ASN A 73 7.62 -0.42 -28.25
C ASN A 73 7.32 -1.86 -28.71
N SER A 74 7.13 -2.77 -27.75
CA SER A 74 6.82 -4.19 -28.00
C SER A 74 5.56 -4.61 -27.23
N GLU A 75 4.70 -5.38 -27.89
CA GLU A 75 3.51 -6.02 -27.31
C GLU A 75 3.82 -7.35 -26.60
N GLU A 76 5.07 -7.80 -26.64
CA GLU A 76 5.50 -9.00 -25.93
C GLU A 76 5.29 -8.87 -24.42
N THR A 77 4.84 -9.96 -23.80
CA THR A 77 4.60 -10.05 -22.36
C THR A 77 5.63 -10.97 -21.74
N ILE A 78 6.32 -10.49 -20.71
CA ILE A 78 7.34 -11.25 -19.98
C ILE A 78 6.86 -11.58 -18.57
N LEU A 79 7.37 -12.67 -18.00
CA LEU A 79 7.20 -12.99 -16.58
C LEU A 79 8.24 -12.22 -15.76
N PHE A 80 7.85 -11.07 -15.22
CA PHE A 80 8.72 -10.26 -14.37
C PHE A 80 8.72 -10.78 -12.93
N LYS A 81 9.90 -11.12 -12.42
CA LYS A 81 10.10 -11.55 -11.03
C LYS A 81 10.66 -10.41 -10.19
N TYR A 82 10.17 -10.26 -8.97
CA TYR A 82 10.62 -9.22 -8.03
C TYR A 82 10.53 -9.70 -6.59
N CYS A 83 11.35 -9.12 -5.71
CA CYS A 83 11.31 -9.40 -4.27
C CYS A 83 10.45 -8.34 -3.56
N SER A 84 9.54 -8.76 -2.69
CA SER A 84 8.77 -7.85 -1.83
C SER A 84 8.40 -8.52 -0.51
N GLY A 85 8.12 -7.70 0.51
CA GLY A 85 7.77 -8.15 1.85
C GLY A 85 8.59 -7.46 2.93
N THR A 86 8.34 -7.83 4.18
CA THR A 86 9.09 -7.32 5.33
C THR A 86 10.42 -8.05 5.47
N CYS A 87 11.45 -7.33 5.93
CA CYS A 87 12.72 -7.93 6.30
C CYS A 87 12.79 -8.07 7.82
N PRO A 88 12.89 -9.30 8.34
CA PRO A 88 13.13 -9.49 9.76
C PRO A 88 14.42 -8.77 10.15
N LYS A 89 14.40 -8.12 11.31
CA LYS A 89 15.57 -7.45 11.84
C LYS A 89 16.48 -8.53 12.42
N ALA A 90 17.73 -8.53 11.94
CA ALA A 90 18.83 -9.36 12.41
C ALA A 90 18.77 -10.87 12.10
N HIS A 91 19.21 -11.26 10.90
CA HIS A 91 19.34 -12.66 10.47
C HIS A 91 20.73 -13.26 10.71
N SER A 92 21.72 -12.41 11.01
CA SER A 92 23.12 -12.80 11.17
C SER A 92 23.79 -12.08 12.34
N ASN A 93 24.92 -12.61 12.79
CA ASN A 93 25.79 -11.93 13.76
C ASN A 93 26.21 -10.54 13.27
N HIS A 94 26.37 -10.37 11.95
CA HIS A 94 26.66 -9.07 11.35
C HIS A 94 25.50 -8.10 11.58
N ASP A 95 24.27 -8.50 11.28
CA ASP A 95 23.09 -7.64 11.44
C ASP A 95 22.78 -7.32 12.91
N LEU A 96 23.00 -8.28 13.82
CA LEU A 96 22.91 -8.06 15.26
C LEU A 96 23.91 -6.99 15.71
N THR A 97 25.18 -7.16 15.33
CA THR A 97 26.24 -6.19 15.65
C THR A 97 25.92 -4.82 15.06
N LEU A 98 25.53 -4.77 13.79
CA LEU A 98 25.15 -3.54 13.11
C LEU A 98 23.98 -2.84 13.83
N SER A 99 22.96 -3.59 14.26
CA SER A 99 21.82 -3.03 15.00
C SER A 99 22.24 -2.39 16.33
N ILE A 100 23.19 -3.01 17.05
CA ILE A 100 23.73 -2.50 18.31
C ILE A 100 24.55 -1.23 18.07
N LEU A 101 25.44 -1.24 17.06
CA LEU A 101 26.27 -0.08 16.72
C LEU A 101 25.42 1.12 16.29
N LEU A 102 24.36 0.87 15.52
CA LEU A 102 23.37 1.88 15.13
C LEU A 102 22.60 2.44 16.33
N GLN A 103 22.12 1.57 17.23
CA GLN A 103 21.41 1.99 18.43
C GLN A 103 22.29 2.86 19.35
N LYS A 104 23.58 2.54 19.44
CA LYS A 104 24.57 3.30 20.20
C LYS A 104 25.08 4.55 19.48
N SER A 105 24.65 4.79 18.24
CA SER A 105 25.13 5.88 17.38
C SER A 105 26.66 5.86 17.16
N GLU A 106 27.28 4.68 17.25
CA GLU A 106 28.73 4.50 17.05
C GLU A 106 29.11 4.58 15.57
N ILE A 107 28.15 4.31 14.66
CA ILE A 107 28.34 4.40 13.22
C ILE A 107 27.23 5.25 12.58
N PRO A 108 27.56 6.10 11.59
CA PRO A 108 26.59 6.90 10.87
C PRO A 108 26.01 6.10 9.69
N ALA A 109 25.20 5.09 9.98
CA ALA A 109 24.44 4.39 8.95
C ALA A 109 22.94 4.59 9.18
N LEU A 110 22.21 4.84 8.11
CA LEU A 110 20.75 5.00 8.15
C LEU A 110 20.17 3.93 7.24
N GLY A 111 19.49 2.94 7.83
CA GLY A 111 18.82 1.91 7.05
C GLY A 111 18.47 0.68 7.87
N ASN A 112 17.28 0.14 7.63
CA ASN A 112 16.91 -1.22 8.04
C ASN A 112 17.23 -2.17 6.87
N PRO A 113 17.40 -3.49 7.12
CA PRO A 113 17.49 -4.46 6.03
C PRO A 113 16.27 -4.35 5.09
N CYS A 114 16.51 -4.54 3.78
CA CYS A 114 15.48 -4.42 2.76
C CYS A 114 15.46 -5.63 1.82
N CYS A 115 14.28 -5.96 1.31
CA CYS A 115 14.05 -7.17 0.53
C CYS A 115 14.53 -6.91 -0.91
N ARG A 116 15.65 -7.53 -1.31
CA ARG A 116 16.25 -7.33 -2.63
C ARG A 116 16.65 -8.68 -3.27
N PRO A 117 16.66 -8.77 -4.61
CA PRO A 117 17.18 -9.94 -5.30
C PRO A 117 18.64 -10.23 -4.95
N ILE A 118 18.96 -11.50 -4.71
CA ILE A 118 20.33 -11.99 -4.54
C ILE A 118 20.88 -12.62 -5.83
N HIS A 119 19.99 -12.94 -6.78
CA HIS A 119 20.29 -13.49 -8.10
C HIS A 119 19.26 -12.96 -9.12
N TYR A 120 19.65 -12.91 -10.39
CA TYR A 120 18.83 -12.47 -11.53
C TYR A 120 18.70 -13.59 -12.56
#